data_AF-A0A1Z8SJI2-F1
#
_entry.id   AF-A0A1Z8SJI2-F1
#
_cell.length_a   1.000
_cell.length_b   1.000
_cell.length_c   1.000
_cell.angle_alpha   90.00
_cell.angle_beta   90.00
_cell.angle_gamma   90.00
#
_symmetry.space_group_name_H-M   'P 1'
#
loop_
_entity.id
_entity.type
_entity.pdbx_description
1 polymer ?
#
loop_
_entity_poly.entity_id
_entity_poly.type
_entity_poly.pdbx_seq_one_letter_code
_entity_poly.pdbx_strand_id
1 'polypeptide(L)'
;MALTFIEYTADGNNNKNFTFPSITTTDVDVKLDGALQTAGTHYNIVNYTPTGGGTVEFTTGNIPSNPVIIRIARSTDVGSPRVTYTPGSSVKAADLNENALQTIYSLQEEKDAVQNLGGTLSNVTISGNLNVDSNRITNVADGISATDGVNKQQVEDITTNNNTVLAGHAATATAQANAAASSASAAQSSNQSASAYATLAAASATTAQNAGSNMTAQVNDAAAYAANAANTAFTTSTGVTNQFSSLHYANLASTYAGQTVFYGFARNSVGSLTLTYATASDSATYATKDYEYKGEAQWIIGNSAALHTATSGGTQGTPRYSLNTSGHLILNTTM
;
A
#
# COMPACT_ATOMS: atom_id res chain seq x y z
N MET A 1 -71.09 31.34 -3.91
CA MET A 1 -70.91 32.74 -3.43
C MET A 1 -70.55 33.55 -4.66
N ALA A 2 -71.19 34.70 -4.89
CA ALA A 2 -70.80 35.55 -6.02
C ALA A 2 -69.46 36.22 -5.68
N LEU A 3 -68.54 36.28 -6.65
CA LEU A 3 -67.29 37.02 -6.50
C LEU A 3 -67.59 38.50 -6.33
N THR A 4 -66.82 39.17 -5.47
CA THR A 4 -66.88 40.63 -5.24
C THR A 4 -66.06 41.42 -6.25
N PHE A 5 -65.47 40.75 -7.24
CA PHE A 5 -64.72 41.36 -8.33
C PHE A 5 -64.86 40.56 -9.62
N ILE A 6 -64.45 41.18 -10.72
CA ILE A 6 -64.25 40.55 -12.02
C ILE A 6 -62.95 41.07 -12.64
N GLU A 7 -62.25 40.20 -13.34
CA GLU A 7 -61.02 40.54 -14.07
C GLU A 7 -61.22 40.33 -15.57
N TYR A 8 -60.66 41.25 -16.32
CA TYR A 8 -60.59 41.21 -17.77
C TYR A 8 -59.16 41.43 -18.21
N THR A 9 -58.74 40.76 -19.28
CA THR A 9 -57.59 41.23 -20.06
C THR A 9 -58.08 42.33 -20.99
N ALA A 10 -57.35 43.44 -21.01
CA ALA A 10 -57.65 44.56 -21.87
C ALA A 10 -57.64 44.14 -23.34
N ASP A 11 -58.65 44.56 -24.08
CA ASP A 11 -58.92 44.22 -25.49
C ASP A 11 -59.03 45.47 -26.37
N GLY A 12 -58.75 46.65 -25.82
CA GLY A 12 -58.95 47.94 -26.49
C GLY A 12 -60.40 48.40 -26.56
N ASN A 13 -61.35 47.69 -25.93
CA ASN A 13 -62.75 48.10 -25.82
C ASN A 13 -62.97 48.92 -24.54
N ASN A 14 -63.67 50.04 -24.68
CA ASN A 14 -63.95 50.98 -23.58
C ASN A 14 -64.94 50.45 -22.55
N ASN A 15 -65.70 49.40 -22.83
CA ASN A 15 -66.74 48.91 -21.93
C ASN A 15 -66.37 47.57 -21.28
N LYS A 16 -66.61 47.47 -19.97
CA LYS A 16 -66.45 46.25 -19.17
C LYS A 16 -67.58 46.12 -18.16
N ASN A 17 -68.33 45.03 -18.26
CA ASN A 17 -69.49 44.79 -17.41
C ASN A 17 -69.07 44.20 -16.06
N PHE A 18 -69.87 44.39 -15.02
CA PHE A 18 -69.74 43.67 -13.77
C PHE A 18 -71.13 43.37 -13.21
N THR A 19 -71.27 42.26 -12.49
CA THR A 19 -72.58 41.76 -12.02
C THR A 19 -72.67 41.59 -10.51
N PHE A 20 -71.60 41.90 -9.78
CA PHE A 20 -71.63 41.85 -8.31
C PHE A 20 -72.43 43.03 -7.75
N PRO A 21 -73.19 42.84 -6.65
CA PRO A 21 -73.95 43.90 -6.03
C PRO A 21 -73.02 44.85 -5.27
N SER A 22 -73.30 46.15 -5.26
CA SER A 22 -72.63 47.14 -4.40
C SER A 22 -73.66 48.12 -3.86
N ILE A 23 -73.28 48.91 -2.86
CA ILE A 23 -74.23 49.82 -2.21
C ILE A 23 -74.40 51.08 -3.06
N THR A 24 -73.29 51.65 -3.48
CA THR A 24 -73.23 52.78 -4.40
C THR A 24 -72.21 52.55 -5.51
N THR A 25 -72.18 53.43 -6.50
CA THR A 25 -71.13 53.44 -7.52
C THR A 25 -69.76 53.83 -6.97
N THR A 26 -69.70 54.53 -5.83
CA THR A 26 -68.43 54.88 -5.18
C THR A 26 -67.77 53.69 -4.49
N ASP A 27 -68.53 52.61 -4.24
CA ASP A 27 -68.00 51.37 -3.68
C ASP A 27 -67.48 50.42 -4.78
N VAL A 28 -67.22 50.93 -5.99
CA VAL A 28 -66.72 50.15 -7.13
C VAL A 28 -65.43 50.76 -7.64
N ASP A 29 -64.34 50.06 -7.37
CA ASP A 29 -63.00 50.40 -7.80
C ASP A 29 -62.64 49.73 -9.12
N VAL A 30 -61.89 50.45 -9.95
CA VAL A 30 -61.24 49.89 -11.13
C VAL A 30 -59.73 50.02 -10.98
N LYS A 31 -59.02 48.90 -11.15
CA LYS A 31 -57.56 48.82 -11.10
C LYS A 31 -57.03 48.32 -12.43
N LEU A 32 -55.93 48.92 -12.90
CA LEU A 32 -55.19 48.48 -14.08
C LEU A 32 -53.82 47.99 -13.62
N ASP A 33 -53.52 46.71 -13.83
CA ASP A 33 -52.30 46.04 -13.32
C ASP A 33 -52.05 46.34 -11.82
N GLY A 34 -53.13 46.41 -11.04
CA GLY A 34 -53.11 46.72 -9.61
C GLY A 34 -53.13 48.21 -9.25
N ALA A 35 -52.93 49.13 -10.20
CA ALA A 35 -52.99 50.57 -9.96
C ALA A 35 -54.44 51.11 -9.98
N LEU A 36 -54.86 51.72 -8.87
CA LEU A 36 -56.19 52.31 -8.72
C LEU A 36 -56.43 53.46 -9.69
N GLN A 37 -57.56 53.42 -10.39
CA GLN A 37 -58.01 54.46 -11.31
C GLN A 37 -59.04 55.37 -10.65
N THR A 38 -59.09 56.62 -11.07
CA THR A 38 -60.04 57.61 -10.53
C THR A 38 -61.33 57.65 -11.35
N ALA A 39 -62.47 57.37 -10.72
CA ALA A 39 -63.80 57.54 -11.32
C ALA A 39 -64.04 59.01 -11.76
N GLY A 40 -64.78 59.22 -12.85
CA GLY A 40 -65.01 60.52 -13.47
C GLY A 40 -63.83 61.06 -14.30
N THR A 41 -62.60 60.58 -14.05
CA THR A 41 -61.40 60.93 -14.83
C THR A 41 -61.03 59.83 -15.82
N HIS A 42 -60.82 58.61 -15.33
CA HIS A 42 -60.36 57.48 -16.13
C HIS A 42 -61.51 56.59 -16.61
N TYR A 43 -62.59 56.49 -15.82
CA TYR A 43 -63.77 55.72 -16.16
C TYR A 43 -65.03 56.32 -15.53
N ASN A 44 -66.18 55.98 -16.09
CA ASN A 44 -67.50 56.20 -15.51
C ASN A 44 -68.20 54.87 -15.28
N ILE A 45 -69.16 54.83 -14.35
CA ILE A 45 -70.04 53.67 -14.18
C ILE A 45 -71.41 54.04 -14.74
N VAL A 46 -71.82 53.29 -15.76
CA VAL A 46 -73.12 53.45 -16.44
C VAL A 46 -73.97 52.18 -16.25
N ASN A 47 -75.28 52.32 -16.43
CA ASN A 47 -76.25 51.22 -16.27
C ASN A 47 -76.17 50.50 -14.91
N TYR A 48 -75.89 51.26 -13.85
CA TYR A 48 -75.69 50.73 -12.50
C TYR A 48 -77.01 50.35 -11.81
N THR A 49 -76.99 49.21 -11.11
CA THR A 49 -78.01 48.80 -10.15
C THR A 49 -77.35 48.22 -8.88
N PRO A 50 -77.82 48.57 -7.67
CA PRO A 50 -77.22 48.08 -6.43
C PRO A 50 -77.16 46.55 -6.31
N THR A 51 -78.12 45.84 -6.90
CA THR A 51 -78.21 44.38 -6.81
C THR A 51 -77.68 43.63 -8.03
N GLY A 52 -77.46 44.32 -9.16
CA GLY A 52 -77.18 43.69 -10.46
C GLY A 52 -75.89 44.14 -11.13
N GLY A 53 -75.12 45.04 -10.50
CA GLY A 53 -73.86 45.54 -11.03
C GLY A 53 -74.05 46.67 -12.04
N GLY A 54 -73.14 46.80 -13.00
CA GLY A 54 -73.12 47.91 -13.95
C GLY A 54 -72.11 47.72 -15.08
N THR A 55 -71.79 48.80 -15.79
CA THR A 55 -70.76 48.80 -16.82
C THR A 55 -69.75 49.91 -16.53
N VAL A 56 -68.47 49.54 -16.42
CA VAL A 56 -67.36 50.47 -16.45
C VAL A 56 -67.16 50.90 -17.90
N GLU A 57 -67.23 52.21 -18.14
CA GLU A 57 -66.98 52.86 -19.42
C GLU A 57 -65.73 53.74 -19.27
N PHE A 58 -64.61 53.34 -19.90
CA PHE A 58 -63.38 54.11 -19.90
C PHE A 58 -63.53 55.39 -20.71
N THR A 59 -63.01 56.50 -20.18
CA THR A 59 -63.05 57.80 -20.86
C THR A 59 -62.08 57.82 -22.05
N THR A 60 -62.32 58.71 -23.01
CA THR A 60 -61.47 58.85 -24.20
C THR A 60 -60.02 59.10 -23.80
N GLY A 61 -59.10 58.28 -24.33
CA GLY A 61 -57.67 58.34 -24.01
C GLY A 61 -57.22 57.46 -22.83
N ASN A 62 -58.16 56.88 -22.06
CA ASN A 62 -57.87 56.01 -20.92
C ASN A 62 -58.28 54.55 -21.15
N ILE A 63 -58.53 54.15 -22.40
CA ILE A 63 -58.91 52.78 -22.75
C ILE A 63 -57.67 51.88 -22.64
N PRO A 64 -57.64 50.89 -21.72
CA PRO A 64 -56.49 50.02 -21.56
C PRO A 64 -56.27 49.15 -22.80
N SER A 65 -55.01 48.92 -23.15
CA SER A 65 -54.61 48.03 -24.25
C SER A 65 -54.10 46.70 -23.74
N ASN A 66 -54.27 45.63 -24.52
CA ASN A 66 -53.70 44.32 -24.22
C ASN A 66 -52.16 44.44 -24.00
N PRO A 67 -51.57 43.85 -22.93
CA PRO A 67 -52.12 42.81 -22.05
C PRO A 67 -52.55 43.27 -20.65
N VAL A 68 -52.81 44.56 -20.42
CA VAL A 68 -53.16 45.10 -19.10
C VAL A 68 -54.34 44.34 -18.48
N ILE A 69 -54.24 43.97 -17.21
CA ILE A 69 -55.34 43.38 -16.45
C ILE A 69 -56.21 44.48 -15.85
N ILE A 70 -57.48 44.46 -16.23
CA ILE A 70 -58.52 45.33 -15.69
C ILE A 70 -59.24 44.56 -14.59
N ARG A 71 -59.12 45.02 -13.35
CA ARG A 71 -59.85 44.49 -12.21
C ARG A 71 -60.93 45.47 -11.78
N ILE A 72 -62.18 45.04 -11.83
CA ILE A 72 -63.33 45.79 -11.31
C ILE A 72 -63.75 45.10 -10.02
N ALA A 73 -63.68 45.79 -8.89
CA ALA A 73 -63.90 45.19 -7.59
C ALA A 73 -64.79 46.08 -6.73
N ARG A 74 -65.58 45.45 -5.86
CA ARG A 74 -66.27 46.16 -4.79
C ARG A 74 -65.26 46.55 -3.72
N SER A 75 -65.34 47.79 -3.24
CA SER A 75 -64.60 48.28 -2.09
C SER A 75 -65.57 49.03 -1.20
N THR A 76 -66.05 48.36 -0.16
CA THR A 76 -66.99 48.96 0.79
C THR A 76 -66.22 49.77 1.83
N ASP A 77 -66.45 51.08 1.91
CA ASP A 77 -65.89 51.90 2.99
C ASP A 77 -66.45 51.44 4.33
N VAL A 78 -65.57 51.15 5.29
CA VAL A 78 -65.90 50.74 6.67
C VAL A 78 -65.36 51.73 7.70
N GLY A 79 -64.79 52.86 7.27
CA GLY A 79 -64.27 53.91 8.15
C GLY A 79 -65.36 54.68 8.88
N SER A 80 -66.60 54.65 8.39
CA SER A 80 -67.78 55.23 9.05
C SER A 80 -69.05 54.44 8.74
N PRO A 81 -70.00 54.32 9.70
CA PRO A 81 -71.28 53.69 9.43
C PRO A 81 -72.06 54.53 8.41
N ARG A 82 -72.79 53.86 7.49
CA ARG A 82 -73.63 54.58 6.51
C ARG A 82 -74.75 55.37 7.17
N VAL A 83 -75.27 54.87 8.30
CA VAL A 83 -76.27 55.57 9.11
C VAL A 83 -75.84 55.60 10.58
N THR A 84 -75.78 56.79 11.15
CA THR A 84 -75.51 57.00 12.58
C THR A 84 -76.82 57.11 13.35
N TYR A 85 -77.06 56.20 14.31
CA TYR A 85 -78.23 56.28 15.18
C TYR A 85 -78.05 57.38 16.23
N THR A 86 -79.03 58.28 16.33
CA THR A 86 -79.03 59.36 17.33
C THR A 86 -80.12 59.12 18.38
N PRO A 87 -79.87 59.46 19.66
CA PRO A 87 -80.88 59.32 20.71
C PRO A 87 -82.17 60.09 20.39
N GLY A 88 -83.32 59.46 20.61
CA GLY A 88 -84.63 60.07 20.33
C GLY A 88 -85.09 59.96 18.87
N SER A 89 -84.25 59.47 17.95
CA SER A 89 -84.65 59.19 16.57
C SER A 89 -85.37 57.86 16.44
N SER A 90 -86.40 57.80 15.59
CA SER A 90 -87.00 56.52 15.19
C SER A 90 -86.08 55.77 14.24
N VAL A 91 -85.62 54.59 14.64
CA VAL A 91 -84.79 53.72 13.80
C VAL A 91 -85.67 53.07 12.73
N LYS A 92 -85.34 53.26 11.45
CA LYS A 92 -86.04 52.61 10.35
C LYS A 92 -85.35 51.29 9.99
N ALA A 93 -86.14 50.33 9.52
CA ALA A 93 -85.59 49.07 9.00
C ALA A 93 -84.60 49.28 7.84
N ALA A 94 -84.81 50.31 7.02
CA ALA A 94 -83.88 50.70 5.95
C ALA A 94 -82.50 51.08 6.51
N ASP A 95 -82.45 51.87 7.58
CA ASP A 95 -81.20 52.30 8.21
C ASP A 95 -80.40 51.12 8.77
N LEU A 96 -81.10 50.16 9.39
CA LEU A 96 -80.52 48.92 9.89
C LEU A 96 -79.98 48.05 8.75
N ASN A 97 -80.77 47.89 7.69
CA ASN A 97 -80.40 47.08 6.54
C ASN A 97 -79.16 47.65 5.83
N GLU A 98 -79.02 48.97 5.75
CA GLU A 98 -77.88 49.62 5.09
C GLU A 98 -76.56 49.38 5.84
N ASN A 99 -76.56 49.55 7.16
CA ASN A 99 -75.39 49.23 7.98
C ASN A 99 -75.09 47.72 7.99
N ALA A 100 -76.12 46.87 7.96
CA ALA A 100 -75.95 45.42 7.86
C ALA A 100 -75.35 45.00 6.51
N LEU A 101 -75.80 45.60 5.40
CA LEU A 101 -75.26 45.36 4.06
C LEU A 101 -73.80 45.82 3.95
N GLN A 102 -73.45 46.98 4.49
CA GLN A 102 -72.07 47.45 4.58
C GLN A 102 -71.17 46.41 5.26
N THR A 103 -71.63 45.84 6.37
CA THR A 103 -70.90 44.79 7.10
C THR A 103 -70.81 43.49 6.31
N ILE A 104 -71.90 43.04 5.69
CA ILE A 104 -71.90 41.79 4.92
C ILE A 104 -70.99 41.91 3.69
N TYR A 105 -70.97 43.07 3.03
CA TYR A 105 -70.18 43.29 1.83
C TYR A 105 -68.68 43.38 2.12
N SER A 106 -68.27 44.08 3.19
CA SER A 106 -66.87 44.10 3.61
C SER A 106 -66.36 42.71 4.01
N LEU A 107 -67.17 41.91 4.71
CA LEU A 107 -66.83 40.53 5.05
C LEU A 107 -66.70 39.62 3.82
N GLN A 108 -67.51 39.86 2.78
CA GLN A 108 -67.38 39.13 1.52
C GLN A 108 -66.11 39.52 0.76
N GLU A 109 -65.77 40.81 0.75
CA GLU A 109 -64.54 41.34 0.13
C GLU A 109 -63.29 40.78 0.81
N GLU A 110 -63.24 40.82 2.14
CA GLU A 110 -62.15 40.22 2.93
C GLU A 110 -62.04 38.71 2.68
N LYS A 111 -63.17 38.01 2.63
CA LYS A 111 -63.17 36.57 2.35
C LYS A 111 -62.69 36.28 0.93
N ASP A 112 -63.06 37.07 -0.06
CA ASP A 112 -62.58 36.90 -1.43
C ASP A 112 -61.11 37.28 -1.57
N ALA A 113 -60.63 38.29 -0.83
CA ALA A 113 -59.21 38.65 -0.77
C ALA A 113 -58.37 37.52 -0.15
N VAL A 114 -58.86 36.90 0.91
CA VAL A 114 -58.19 35.76 1.59
C VAL A 114 -58.35 34.45 0.81
N GLN A 115 -59.53 34.13 0.25
CA GLN A 115 -59.72 32.88 -0.50
C GLN A 115 -59.08 32.92 -1.89
N ASN A 116 -58.95 34.10 -2.51
CA ASN A 116 -58.13 34.27 -3.72
C ASN A 116 -56.63 34.49 -3.41
N LEU A 117 -56.14 34.05 -2.25
CA LEU A 117 -54.71 33.79 -1.99
C LEU A 117 -54.08 32.73 -2.93
N GLY A 118 -54.80 32.29 -3.97
CA GLY A 118 -54.20 31.74 -5.19
C GLY A 118 -53.46 32.79 -6.05
N GLY A 119 -53.58 34.08 -5.73
CA GLY A 119 -52.71 35.12 -6.25
C GLY A 119 -51.35 35.07 -5.55
N THR A 120 -50.27 34.95 -6.33
CA THR A 120 -48.89 35.05 -5.83
C THR A 120 -48.74 36.31 -4.98
N LEU A 121 -48.57 36.14 -3.67
CA LEU A 121 -48.14 37.24 -2.80
C LEU A 121 -46.72 37.64 -3.23
N SER A 122 -46.62 38.66 -4.06
CA SER A 122 -45.34 39.21 -4.48
C SER A 122 -44.84 40.15 -3.38
N ASN A 123 -43.58 40.02 -2.98
CA ASN A 123 -42.91 40.91 -2.03
C ASN A 123 -43.43 40.87 -0.57
N VAL A 124 -43.75 39.68 -0.05
CA VAL A 124 -44.07 39.49 1.37
C VAL A 124 -42.86 39.82 2.23
N THR A 125 -42.96 40.88 3.04
CA THR A 125 -41.98 41.20 4.07
C THR A 125 -42.45 40.61 5.39
N ILE A 126 -41.65 39.71 5.97
CA ILE A 126 -41.88 39.17 7.30
C ILE A 126 -40.97 39.92 8.27
N SER A 127 -41.53 40.90 8.99
CA SER A 127 -40.76 41.77 9.90
C SER A 127 -40.29 41.08 11.20
N GLY A 128 -40.47 39.77 11.33
CA GLY A 128 -40.16 38.99 12.53
C GLY A 128 -39.98 37.51 12.23
N ASN A 129 -40.05 36.68 13.27
CA ASN A 129 -39.95 35.23 13.10
C ASN A 129 -41.21 34.65 12.45
N LEU A 130 -41.03 33.79 11.46
CA LEU A 130 -42.10 32.98 10.90
C LEU A 130 -42.20 31.66 11.70
N ASN A 131 -43.32 31.44 12.40
CA ASN A 131 -43.68 30.12 12.92
C ASN A 131 -44.58 29.42 11.89
N VAL A 132 -44.16 28.24 11.41
CA VAL A 132 -44.94 27.39 10.48
C VAL A 132 -45.51 26.15 11.15
N ASP A 133 -45.38 26.02 12.47
CA ASP A 133 -45.67 24.82 13.26
C ASP A 133 -45.02 23.57 12.61
N SER A 134 -45.79 22.50 12.39
CA SER A 134 -45.33 21.27 11.74
C SER A 134 -45.61 21.24 10.24
N ASN A 135 -45.85 22.39 9.60
CA ASN A 135 -46.17 22.45 8.19
C ASN A 135 -44.90 22.54 7.33
N ARG A 136 -45.01 22.03 6.10
CA ARG A 136 -43.93 22.10 5.11
C ARG A 136 -44.00 23.42 4.36
N ILE A 137 -42.84 24.00 4.06
CA ILE A 137 -42.69 25.06 3.08
C ILE A 137 -42.31 24.40 1.75
N THR A 138 -43.19 24.51 0.74
CA THR A 138 -43.00 23.91 -0.59
C THR A 138 -42.68 24.97 -1.63
N ASN A 139 -42.10 24.57 -2.76
CA ASN A 139 -41.74 25.46 -3.88
C ASN A 139 -40.74 26.57 -3.50
N VAL A 140 -39.84 26.28 -2.55
CA VAL A 140 -38.70 27.13 -2.25
C VAL A 140 -37.68 26.94 -3.38
N ALA A 141 -37.37 28.03 -4.09
CA ALA A 141 -36.34 28.01 -5.12
C ALA A 141 -34.95 27.73 -4.51
N ASP A 142 -33.97 27.47 -5.38
CA ASP A 142 -32.58 27.39 -4.95
C ASP A 142 -32.13 28.73 -4.38
N GLY A 143 -31.54 28.72 -3.19
CA GLY A 143 -30.89 29.91 -2.63
C GLY A 143 -29.69 30.31 -3.49
N ILE A 144 -29.57 31.60 -3.80
CA ILE A 144 -28.50 32.16 -4.66
C ILE A 144 -27.54 33.00 -3.82
N SER A 145 -28.08 33.85 -2.96
CA SER A 145 -27.33 34.71 -2.04
C SER A 145 -27.07 34.00 -0.71
N ALA A 146 -26.03 34.43 0.01
CA ALA A 146 -25.64 33.82 1.28
C ALA A 146 -26.70 33.92 2.40
N THR A 147 -27.68 34.80 2.25
CA THR A 147 -28.77 35.04 3.21
C THR A 147 -30.09 34.40 2.79
N ASP A 148 -30.13 33.72 1.64
CA ASP A 148 -31.37 33.12 1.14
C ASP A 148 -31.72 31.87 1.93
N GLY A 149 -33.03 31.61 2.04
CA GLY A 149 -33.50 30.28 2.43
C GLY A 149 -33.13 29.27 1.35
N VAL A 150 -32.70 28.08 1.76
CA VAL A 150 -32.36 26.97 0.86
C VAL A 150 -33.42 25.88 0.94
N ASN A 151 -33.63 25.17 -0.18
CA ASN A 151 -34.49 24.01 -0.18
C ASN A 151 -33.76 22.74 0.30
N LYS A 152 -34.54 21.67 0.54
CA LYS A 152 -34.00 20.39 1.03
C LYS A 152 -33.01 19.76 0.04
N GLN A 153 -33.24 19.88 -1.26
CA GLN A 153 -32.37 19.30 -2.29
C GLN A 153 -30.95 19.88 -2.20
N GLN A 154 -30.83 21.21 -2.12
CA GLN A 154 -29.52 21.86 -1.98
C GLN A 154 -28.78 21.40 -0.71
N VAL A 155 -29.47 21.23 0.42
CA VAL A 155 -28.86 20.74 1.68
C VAL A 155 -28.40 19.28 1.54
N GLU A 156 -29.19 18.43 0.88
CA GLU A 156 -28.83 17.04 0.63
C GLU A 156 -27.65 16.91 -0.35
N ASP A 157 -27.58 17.77 -1.36
CA ASP A 157 -26.47 17.81 -2.31
C ASP A 157 -25.17 18.23 -1.62
N ILE A 158 -25.21 19.27 -0.76
CA ILE A 158 -24.06 19.66 0.06
C ILE A 158 -23.59 18.50 0.93
N THR A 159 -24.52 17.82 1.60
CA THR A 159 -24.21 16.68 2.48
C THR A 159 -23.61 15.52 1.69
N THR A 160 -24.19 15.19 0.54
CA THR A 160 -23.73 14.11 -0.34
C THR A 160 -22.33 14.42 -0.89
N ASN A 161 -22.09 15.64 -1.36
CA ASN A 161 -20.78 16.06 -1.86
C ASN A 161 -19.71 15.98 -0.77
N ASN A 162 -20.01 16.47 0.43
CA ASN A 162 -19.08 16.38 1.57
C ASN A 162 -18.77 14.92 1.93
N ASN A 163 -19.77 14.04 1.95
CA ASN A 163 -19.58 12.62 2.23
C ASN A 163 -18.73 11.92 1.16
N THR A 164 -18.95 12.23 -0.12
CA THR A 164 -18.13 11.71 -1.23
C THR A 164 -16.68 12.16 -1.12
N VAL A 165 -16.45 13.45 -0.82
CA VAL A 165 -15.10 13.99 -0.63
C VAL A 165 -14.41 13.32 0.57
N LEU A 166 -15.13 13.13 1.68
CA LEU A 166 -14.60 12.45 2.86
C LEU A 166 -14.24 10.99 2.57
N ALA A 167 -15.09 10.27 1.83
CA ALA A 167 -14.82 8.90 1.40
C ALA A 167 -13.56 8.82 0.51
N GLY A 168 -13.36 9.77 -0.39
CA GLY A 168 -12.16 9.88 -1.21
C GLY A 168 -10.87 10.09 -0.40
N HIS A 169 -10.92 10.96 0.62
CA HIS A 169 -9.80 11.14 1.55
C HIS A 169 -9.49 9.86 2.34
N ALA A 170 -10.51 9.13 2.82
CA ALA A 170 -10.33 7.88 3.55
C ALA A 170 -9.69 6.78 2.67
N ALA A 171 -10.09 6.67 1.41
CA ALA A 171 -9.48 5.75 0.45
C ALA A 171 -8.01 6.11 0.18
N THR A 172 -7.71 7.39 0.00
CA THR A 172 -6.32 7.86 -0.19
C THR A 172 -5.45 7.56 1.03
N ALA A 173 -5.95 7.81 2.25
CA ALA A 173 -5.24 7.49 3.48
C ALA A 173 -4.94 5.99 3.61
N THR A 174 -5.91 5.13 3.24
CA THR A 174 -5.74 3.68 3.23
C THR A 174 -4.67 3.24 2.24
N ALA A 175 -4.67 3.81 1.03
CA ALA A 175 -3.66 3.51 0.02
C ALA A 175 -2.24 3.91 0.49
N GLN A 176 -2.10 5.07 1.13
CA GLN A 176 -0.82 5.52 1.68
C GLN A 176 -0.33 4.63 2.82
N ALA A 177 -1.23 4.21 3.72
CA ALA A 177 -0.90 3.26 4.79
C ALA A 177 -0.39 1.92 4.24
N ASN A 178 -1.04 1.39 3.20
CA ASN A 178 -0.61 0.16 2.55
C ASN A 178 0.76 0.31 1.86
N ALA A 179 1.00 1.42 1.17
CA ALA A 179 2.30 1.70 0.54
C ALA A 179 3.44 1.80 1.58
N ALA A 180 3.17 2.43 2.72
CA ALA A 180 4.12 2.50 3.84
C ALA A 180 4.41 1.10 4.42
N ALA A 181 3.38 0.26 4.59
CA ALA A 181 3.54 -1.11 5.05
C ALA A 181 4.37 -1.97 4.07
N SER A 182 4.13 -1.86 2.76
CA SER A 182 4.94 -2.54 1.75
C SER A 182 6.40 -2.08 1.78
N SER A 183 6.63 -0.78 1.95
CA SER A 183 7.99 -0.21 2.05
C SER A 183 8.73 -0.72 3.29
N ALA A 184 8.03 -0.85 4.42
CA ALA A 184 8.59 -1.43 5.65
C ALA A 184 8.99 -2.91 5.46
N SER A 185 8.15 -3.71 4.81
CA SER A 185 8.45 -5.11 4.48
C SER A 185 9.65 -5.26 3.54
N ALA A 186 9.78 -4.36 2.55
CA ALA A 186 10.94 -4.34 1.65
C ALA A 186 12.24 -4.01 2.41
N ALA A 187 12.20 -3.02 3.31
CA ALA A 187 13.33 -2.67 4.15
C ALA A 187 13.75 -3.83 5.08
N GLN A 188 12.78 -4.55 5.66
CA GLN A 188 13.05 -5.74 6.47
C GLN A 188 13.73 -6.85 5.66
N SER A 189 13.28 -7.09 4.43
CA SER A 189 13.91 -8.07 3.53
C SER A 189 15.35 -7.68 3.21
N SER A 190 15.59 -6.40 2.91
CA SER A 190 16.96 -5.89 2.66
C SER A 190 17.88 -6.07 3.87
N ASN A 191 17.38 -5.84 5.10
CA ASN A 191 18.16 -6.06 6.32
C ASN A 191 18.51 -7.54 6.52
N GLN A 192 17.59 -8.47 6.21
CA GLN A 192 17.87 -9.90 6.27
C GLN A 192 18.96 -10.31 5.28
N SER A 193 18.89 -9.82 4.04
CA SER A 193 19.94 -10.05 3.03
C SER A 193 21.29 -9.49 3.46
N ALA A 194 21.33 -8.28 4.02
CA ALA A 194 22.57 -7.69 4.52
C ALA A 194 23.20 -8.53 5.65
N SER A 195 22.39 -9.03 6.59
CA SER A 195 22.85 -9.93 7.65
C SER A 195 23.41 -11.25 7.12
N ALA A 196 22.75 -11.83 6.11
CA ALA A 196 23.22 -13.03 5.43
C ALA A 196 24.58 -12.81 4.73
N TYR A 197 24.74 -11.69 4.02
CA TYR A 197 26.02 -11.33 3.38
C TYR A 197 27.13 -11.09 4.41
N ALA A 198 26.84 -10.44 5.54
CA ALA A 198 27.82 -10.25 6.61
C ALA A 198 28.30 -11.60 7.18
N THR A 199 27.38 -12.55 7.36
CA THR A 199 27.71 -13.91 7.83
C THR A 199 28.59 -14.64 6.83
N LEU A 200 28.25 -14.58 5.54
CA LEU A 200 29.04 -15.20 4.47
C LEU A 200 30.44 -14.59 4.37
N ALA A 201 30.55 -13.26 4.46
CA ALA A 201 31.83 -12.56 4.43
C ALA A 201 32.74 -12.98 5.61
N ALA A 202 32.18 -13.12 6.82
CA ALA A 202 32.91 -13.60 7.99
C ALA A 202 33.40 -15.05 7.82
N ALA A 203 32.57 -15.92 7.24
CA ALA A 203 32.96 -17.30 6.92
C ALA A 203 34.10 -17.33 5.89
N SER A 204 33.99 -16.57 4.80
CA SER A 204 35.05 -16.46 3.79
C SER A 204 36.36 -15.92 4.36
N ALA A 205 36.30 -14.93 5.25
CA ALA A 205 37.49 -14.41 5.94
C ALA A 205 38.16 -15.49 6.82
N THR A 206 37.37 -16.35 7.46
CA THR A 206 37.87 -17.48 8.27
C THR A 206 38.54 -18.52 7.38
N THR A 207 37.92 -18.89 6.25
CA THR A 207 38.52 -19.80 5.26
C THR A 207 39.85 -19.26 4.72
N ALA A 208 39.92 -17.97 4.40
CA ALA A 208 41.15 -17.33 3.92
C ALA A 208 42.27 -17.37 4.97
N GLN A 209 41.95 -17.09 6.25
CA GLN A 209 42.91 -17.19 7.35
C GLN A 209 43.46 -18.61 7.51
N ASN A 210 42.57 -19.61 7.49
CA ASN A 210 42.99 -21.02 7.60
C ASN A 210 43.88 -21.45 6.42
N ALA A 211 43.55 -21.01 5.20
CA ALA A 211 44.40 -21.26 4.03
C ALA A 211 45.78 -20.61 4.19
N GLY A 212 45.85 -19.38 4.71
CA GLY A 212 47.11 -18.70 5.02
C GLY A 212 47.97 -19.43 6.06
N SER A 213 47.35 -19.90 7.15
CA SER A 213 48.03 -20.71 8.17
C SER A 213 48.56 -22.03 7.60
N ASN A 214 47.76 -22.72 6.79
CA ASN A 214 48.17 -23.98 6.15
C ASN A 214 49.35 -23.77 5.18
N MET A 215 49.31 -22.70 4.36
CA MET A 215 50.42 -22.37 3.46
C MET A 215 51.71 -22.07 4.25
N THR A 216 51.61 -21.33 5.36
CA THR A 216 52.76 -21.03 6.22
C THR A 216 53.37 -22.31 6.79
N ALA A 217 52.53 -23.24 7.25
CA ALA A 217 52.95 -24.53 7.79
C ALA A 217 53.66 -25.39 6.71
N GLN A 218 53.11 -25.43 5.50
CA GLN A 218 53.70 -26.15 4.36
C GLN A 218 55.06 -25.56 3.93
N VAL A 219 55.21 -24.24 3.91
CA VAL A 219 56.50 -23.58 3.60
C VAL A 219 57.55 -23.96 4.64
N ASN A 220 57.19 -23.95 5.92
CA ASN A 220 58.11 -24.35 7.00
C ASN A 220 58.51 -25.82 6.88
N ASP A 221 57.56 -26.72 6.58
CA ASP A 221 57.85 -28.14 6.36
C ASP A 221 58.76 -28.36 5.16
N ALA A 222 58.54 -27.64 4.05
CA ALA A 222 59.39 -27.72 2.86
C ALA A 222 60.82 -27.24 3.14
N ALA A 223 60.97 -26.15 3.90
CA ALA A 223 62.28 -25.66 4.34
C ALA A 223 63.00 -26.65 5.26
N ALA A 224 62.26 -27.23 6.22
CA ALA A 224 62.79 -28.28 7.10
C ALA A 224 63.23 -29.51 6.31
N TYR A 225 62.42 -29.97 5.36
CA TYR A 225 62.75 -31.10 4.49
C TYR A 225 64.03 -30.87 3.68
N ALA A 226 64.23 -29.65 3.15
CA ALA A 226 65.40 -29.29 2.36
C ALA A 226 66.69 -29.18 3.20
N ALA A 227 66.60 -28.66 4.43
CA ALA A 227 67.75 -28.49 5.31
C ALA A 227 68.12 -29.74 6.14
N ASN A 228 67.24 -30.74 6.17
CA ASN A 228 67.38 -31.89 7.04
C ASN A 228 68.59 -32.76 6.67
N ALA A 229 69.43 -33.03 7.68
CA ALA A 229 70.69 -33.76 7.53
C ALA A 229 70.48 -35.20 7.05
N ALA A 230 71.55 -35.84 6.58
CA ALA A 230 71.47 -37.24 6.17
C ALA A 230 71.12 -38.14 7.37
N ASN A 231 70.17 -39.04 7.17
CA ASN A 231 69.77 -40.06 8.16
C ASN A 231 69.05 -39.54 9.42
N THR A 232 68.49 -38.33 9.36
CA THR A 232 67.62 -37.79 10.41
C THR A 232 66.16 -37.77 9.94
N ALA A 233 65.28 -38.39 10.73
CA ALA A 233 63.83 -38.38 10.49
C ALA A 233 63.20 -37.14 11.15
N PHE A 234 62.16 -36.57 10.54
CA PHE A 234 61.33 -35.54 11.19
C PHE A 234 59.83 -35.73 10.92
N THR A 235 59.00 -35.02 11.70
CA THR A 235 57.54 -34.99 11.60
C THR A 235 57.09 -33.63 11.07
N THR A 236 56.26 -33.64 10.03
CA THR A 236 55.69 -32.41 9.45
C THR A 236 54.72 -31.74 10.41
N SER A 237 54.45 -30.46 10.19
CA SER A 237 53.44 -29.68 10.91
C SER A 237 52.03 -30.30 10.87
N THR A 238 51.74 -31.15 9.88
CA THR A 238 50.47 -31.91 9.75
C THR A 238 50.49 -33.27 10.46
N GLY A 239 51.58 -33.62 11.16
CA GLY A 239 51.71 -34.85 11.93
C GLY A 239 52.16 -36.07 11.13
N VAL A 240 52.49 -35.93 9.83
CA VAL A 240 53.11 -37.00 9.05
C VAL A 240 54.51 -37.25 9.61
N THR A 241 54.76 -38.46 10.12
CA THR A 241 56.00 -38.84 10.82
C THR A 241 57.01 -39.51 9.87
N ASN A 242 58.27 -39.60 10.32
CA ASN A 242 59.35 -40.34 9.65
C ASN A 242 59.68 -39.89 8.22
N GLN A 243 59.62 -38.59 7.95
CA GLN A 243 60.04 -38.02 6.67
C GLN A 243 61.57 -37.84 6.64
N PHE A 244 62.21 -38.28 5.56
CA PHE A 244 63.66 -38.14 5.32
C PHE A 244 63.94 -37.18 4.16
N SER A 245 65.04 -36.41 4.23
CA SER A 245 65.40 -35.44 3.18
C SER A 245 65.82 -36.08 1.87
N SER A 246 65.81 -35.31 0.78
CA SER A 246 66.39 -35.71 -0.50
C SER A 246 67.88 -36.08 -0.38
N LEU A 247 68.62 -35.41 0.51
CA LEU A 247 70.02 -35.72 0.81
C LEU A 247 70.19 -37.11 1.45
N HIS A 248 69.28 -37.54 2.35
CA HIS A 248 69.30 -38.88 2.91
C HIS A 248 69.19 -39.94 1.81
N TYR A 249 68.20 -39.81 0.92
CA TYR A 249 68.02 -40.76 -0.19
C TYR A 249 69.17 -40.71 -1.20
N ALA A 250 69.75 -39.54 -1.45
CA ALA A 250 70.94 -39.41 -2.29
C ALA A 250 72.17 -40.10 -1.67
N ASN A 251 72.35 -39.98 -0.34
CA ASN A 251 73.45 -40.64 0.38
C ASN A 251 73.25 -42.16 0.43
N LEU A 252 72.02 -42.62 0.67
CA LEU A 252 71.66 -44.04 0.60
C LEU A 252 71.97 -44.61 -0.79
N ALA A 253 71.53 -43.90 -1.84
CA ALA A 253 71.83 -44.28 -3.22
C ALA A 253 73.33 -44.31 -3.49
N SER A 254 74.11 -43.31 -3.06
CA SER A 254 75.57 -43.29 -3.21
C SER A 254 76.28 -44.39 -2.43
N THR A 255 75.78 -44.75 -1.25
CA THR A 255 76.36 -45.80 -0.40
C THR A 255 76.25 -47.17 -1.05
N TYR A 256 75.16 -47.41 -1.79
CA TYR A 256 74.92 -48.68 -2.48
C TYR A 256 75.26 -48.63 -3.98
N ALA A 257 75.45 -47.46 -4.56
CA ALA A 257 75.88 -47.31 -5.95
C ALA A 257 77.28 -47.90 -6.13
N GLY A 258 77.40 -48.92 -6.99
CA GLY A 258 78.67 -49.56 -7.28
C GLY A 258 79.04 -50.74 -6.36
N GLN A 259 78.36 -50.91 -5.24
CA GLN A 259 78.71 -51.92 -4.24
C GLN A 259 78.13 -53.29 -4.61
N THR A 260 78.96 -54.32 -4.46
CA THR A 260 78.55 -55.71 -4.63
C THR A 260 77.64 -56.14 -3.48
N VAL A 261 76.37 -56.42 -3.75
CA VAL A 261 75.43 -56.90 -2.73
C VAL A 261 75.58 -58.43 -2.62
N PHE A 262 75.92 -58.93 -1.43
CA PHE A 262 75.93 -60.38 -1.17
C PHE A 262 74.50 -60.89 -1.16
N TYR A 263 74.18 -61.82 -2.07
CA TYR A 263 72.85 -62.43 -2.15
C TYR A 263 72.78 -63.77 -1.42
N GLY A 264 73.91 -64.48 -1.30
CA GLY A 264 73.95 -65.78 -0.64
C GLY A 264 74.86 -66.76 -1.37
N PHE A 265 74.61 -68.05 -1.13
CA PHE A 265 75.24 -69.14 -1.86
C PHE A 265 74.19 -69.80 -2.76
N ALA A 266 74.44 -69.85 -4.06
CA ALA A 266 73.61 -70.59 -5.02
C ALA A 266 74.28 -71.93 -5.34
N ARG A 267 73.50 -73.01 -5.54
CA ARG A 267 74.08 -74.27 -6.02
C ARG A 267 74.29 -74.22 -7.53
N ASN A 268 75.47 -74.61 -7.99
CA ASN A 268 75.70 -74.80 -9.42
C ASN A 268 75.07 -76.12 -9.91
N SER A 269 75.09 -76.34 -11.22
CA SER A 269 74.47 -77.51 -11.89
C SER A 269 75.01 -78.88 -11.43
N VAL A 270 76.13 -78.90 -10.70
CA VAL A 270 76.73 -80.11 -10.11
C VAL A 270 76.50 -80.19 -8.58
N GLY A 271 75.65 -79.33 -8.03
CA GLY A 271 75.20 -79.37 -6.63
C GLY A 271 76.15 -78.71 -5.62
N SER A 272 77.22 -78.04 -6.05
CA SER A 272 78.15 -77.33 -5.16
C SER A 272 77.67 -75.92 -4.83
N LEU A 273 77.85 -75.47 -3.59
CA LEU A 273 77.52 -74.10 -3.17
C LEU A 273 78.54 -73.11 -3.73
N THR A 274 78.05 -72.12 -4.48
CA THR A 274 78.82 -71.05 -5.11
C THR A 274 78.41 -69.73 -4.48
N LEU A 275 79.40 -68.98 -3.99
CA LEU A 275 79.16 -67.63 -3.49
C LEU A 275 78.62 -66.75 -4.63
N THR A 276 77.43 -66.18 -4.44
CA THR A 276 76.76 -65.36 -5.45
C THR A 276 76.61 -63.93 -4.94
N TYR A 277 77.12 -62.98 -5.73
CA TYR A 277 77.08 -61.55 -5.46
C TYR A 277 76.66 -60.83 -6.74
N ALA A 278 75.85 -59.79 -6.61
CA ALA A 278 75.46 -58.96 -7.75
C ALA A 278 76.47 -57.82 -7.91
N THR A 279 76.91 -57.54 -9.13
CA THR A 279 77.76 -56.37 -9.42
C THR A 279 76.91 -55.15 -9.72
N ALA A 280 77.53 -53.96 -9.76
CA ALA A 280 76.85 -52.70 -10.04
C ALA A 280 76.06 -52.66 -11.37
N SER A 281 76.41 -53.54 -12.32
CA SER A 281 75.81 -53.64 -13.65
C SER A 281 74.81 -54.79 -13.77
N ASP A 282 74.50 -55.47 -12.66
CA ASP A 282 73.68 -56.68 -12.65
C ASP A 282 72.19 -56.34 -12.66
N SER A 283 71.53 -56.61 -13.77
CA SER A 283 70.09 -56.41 -13.96
C SER A 283 69.30 -57.72 -13.94
N ALA A 284 69.90 -58.81 -13.45
CA ALA A 284 69.25 -60.12 -13.41
C ALA A 284 68.17 -60.19 -12.31
N THR A 285 67.03 -60.77 -12.64
CA THR A 285 65.97 -61.08 -11.67
C THR A 285 66.25 -62.44 -11.05
N TYR A 286 66.52 -62.47 -9.75
CA TYR A 286 66.81 -63.70 -9.00
C TYR A 286 65.56 -64.24 -8.31
N ALA A 287 65.15 -65.46 -8.63
CA ALA A 287 64.01 -66.09 -7.98
C ALA A 287 64.45 -66.79 -6.68
N THR A 288 63.66 -66.65 -5.61
CA THR A 288 63.99 -67.23 -4.29
C THR A 288 64.26 -68.74 -4.33
N LYS A 289 63.55 -69.46 -5.19
CA LYS A 289 63.71 -70.90 -5.43
C LYS A 289 65.11 -71.34 -5.83
N ASP A 290 65.90 -70.47 -6.45
CA ASP A 290 67.27 -70.78 -6.89
C ASP A 290 68.26 -70.82 -5.71
N TYR A 291 67.77 -70.42 -4.52
CA TYR A 291 68.52 -70.33 -3.26
C TYR A 291 67.88 -71.20 -2.14
N GLU A 292 66.87 -72.02 -2.48
CA GLU A 292 66.17 -72.94 -1.54
C GLU A 292 66.79 -74.35 -1.53
N TYR A 293 66.68 -75.08 -0.41
CA TYR A 293 67.12 -76.48 -0.32
C TYR A 293 65.96 -77.40 0.04
N LYS A 294 65.67 -78.38 -0.84
CA LYS A 294 64.62 -79.40 -0.66
C LYS A 294 63.21 -78.83 -0.40
N GLY A 295 62.90 -77.68 -0.99
CA GLY A 295 61.56 -77.10 -0.98
C GLY A 295 61.19 -76.33 0.29
N GLU A 296 62.14 -76.07 1.20
CA GLU A 296 61.94 -75.15 2.32
C GLU A 296 63.04 -74.09 2.42
N ALA A 297 62.66 -72.93 2.96
CA ALA A 297 63.52 -71.76 3.11
C ALA A 297 64.42 -71.88 4.35
N GLN A 298 65.71 -72.15 4.17
CA GLN A 298 66.69 -72.01 5.25
C GLN A 298 68.06 -71.60 4.71
N TRP A 299 68.39 -70.29 4.78
CA TRP A 299 69.72 -69.79 5.21
C TRP A 299 69.56 -68.37 5.81
N ILE A 300 69.38 -68.30 7.13
CA ILE A 300 69.84 -67.17 7.95
C ILE A 300 71.33 -67.40 8.18
N ILE A 301 72.20 -66.41 7.93
CA ILE A 301 73.54 -66.39 8.52
C ILE A 301 73.33 -66.22 10.03
N GLY A 302 73.38 -67.34 10.77
CA GLY A 302 72.80 -67.48 12.10
C GLY A 302 73.40 -66.58 13.19
N ASN A 303 72.56 -66.22 14.16
CA ASN A 303 72.95 -65.83 15.51
C ASN A 303 73.55 -67.06 16.24
N SER A 304 74.79 -67.42 15.89
CA SER A 304 75.55 -68.51 16.51
C SER A 304 76.90 -68.01 16.99
N ALA A 305 77.21 -68.30 18.25
CA ALA A 305 78.47 -67.96 18.92
C ALA A 305 79.72 -68.61 18.29
N ALA A 306 79.56 -69.46 17.27
CA ALA A 306 80.66 -70.11 16.56
C ALA A 306 81.32 -69.23 15.48
N LEU A 307 80.65 -68.18 14.97
CA LEU A 307 81.08 -67.41 13.78
C LEU A 307 81.65 -66.01 14.10
N HIS A 308 81.48 -65.53 15.33
CA HIS A 308 82.03 -64.28 15.87
C HIS A 308 82.22 -64.41 17.38
N THR A 309 83.19 -63.71 17.98
CA THR A 309 83.24 -63.58 19.45
C THR A 309 82.15 -62.59 19.86
N ALA A 310 81.06 -63.09 20.42
CA ALA A 310 80.09 -62.25 21.10
C ALA A 310 80.64 -61.86 22.48
N THR A 311 81.11 -60.62 22.64
CA THR A 311 81.12 -59.99 23.96
C THR A 311 79.80 -59.27 24.09
N SER A 312 78.98 -59.71 25.04
CA SER A 312 77.61 -59.25 25.31
C SER A 312 77.45 -57.73 25.17
N GLY A 313 76.65 -57.25 24.21
CA GLY A 313 76.32 -55.82 24.10
C GLY A 313 75.94 -55.25 22.73
N GLY A 314 75.65 -56.04 21.70
CA GLY A 314 75.02 -55.55 20.46
C GLY A 314 75.94 -54.78 19.50
N THR A 315 77.26 -54.79 19.70
CA THR A 315 78.23 -54.29 18.70
C THR A 315 78.83 -55.47 17.94
N GLN A 316 78.87 -55.36 16.61
CA GLN A 316 79.29 -56.38 15.66
C GLN A 316 80.72 -56.86 15.97
N GLY A 317 80.87 -58.10 16.45
CA GLY A 317 82.16 -58.69 16.78
C GLY A 317 83.05 -58.90 15.54
N THR A 318 84.37 -58.92 15.75
CA THR A 318 85.35 -59.28 14.70
C THR A 318 85.06 -60.68 14.15
N PRO A 319 84.98 -60.86 12.82
CA PRO A 319 84.67 -62.16 12.22
C PRO A 319 85.78 -63.19 12.50
N ARG A 320 85.40 -64.42 12.88
CA ARG A 320 86.35 -65.55 13.10
C ARG A 320 86.71 -66.29 11.80
N TYR A 321 86.77 -65.56 10.69
CA TYR A 321 87.28 -66.08 9.43
C TYR A 321 88.36 -65.14 8.88
N SER A 322 89.39 -65.74 8.29
CA SER A 322 90.38 -65.04 7.49
C SER A 322 90.60 -65.81 6.18
N LEU A 323 90.97 -65.07 5.14
CA LEU A 323 91.39 -65.65 3.86
C LEU A 323 92.92 -65.66 3.86
N ASN A 324 93.54 -66.81 3.60
CA ASN A 324 94.98 -66.82 3.35
C ASN A 324 95.31 -66.22 1.98
N THR A 325 96.60 -65.99 1.70
CA THR A 325 97.10 -65.43 0.44
C THR A 325 96.78 -66.27 -0.80
N SER A 326 96.24 -67.47 -0.63
CA SER A 326 95.78 -68.35 -1.72
C SER A 326 94.24 -68.45 -1.80
N GLY A 327 93.49 -67.67 -1.02
CA GLY A 327 92.03 -67.56 -1.13
C GLY A 327 91.23 -68.69 -0.48
N HIS A 328 91.85 -69.54 0.35
CA HIS A 328 91.11 -70.56 1.10
C HIS A 328 90.52 -69.98 2.38
N LEU A 329 89.25 -70.30 2.66
CA LEU A 329 88.58 -69.97 3.92
C LEU A 329 89.18 -70.81 5.05
N ILE A 330 89.84 -70.17 6.01
CA ILE A 330 90.35 -70.82 7.21
C ILE A 330 89.42 -70.51 8.38
N LEU A 331 88.89 -71.57 8.99
CA LEU A 331 88.21 -71.51 10.29
C LEU A 331 89.27 -71.73 11.38
N ASN A 332 89.58 -70.69 12.16
CA ASN A 332 90.51 -70.83 13.28
C ASN A 332 89.81 -71.56 14.44
N THR A 333 90.11 -72.85 14.62
CA THR A 333 89.66 -73.62 15.78
C THR A 333 90.78 -73.70 16.82
N THR A 334 90.99 -72.61 17.55
CA THR A 334 91.60 -72.68 18.89
C THR A 334 90.54 -72.18 19.87
N MET A 335 90.18 -73.06 20.83
CA MET A 335 89.32 -72.71 21.96
C MET A 335 89.99 -71.63 22.80
#